data_AF-A0A0I9NA81-F1
#
_entry.id   AF-A0A0I9NA81-F1
#
_cell.length_a   1.000
_cell.length_b   1.000
_cell.length_c   1.000
_cell.angle_alpha   90.00
_cell.angle_beta   90.00
_cell.angle_gamma   90.00
#
_symmetry.space_group_name_H-M   'P 1'
#
loop_
_entity.id
_entity.type
_entity.pdbx_description
1 polymer ?
#
loop_
_entity_poly.entity_id
_entity_poly.type
_entity_poly.pdbx_seq_one_letter_code
_entity_poly.pdbx_strand_id
1 'polypeptide(L)'
;MLFTCTVHHLRSLGIRCLANSAGDSHTHYPISTVTRKSIDEVLEPSQAPTKIKVSDEVQKQTVDLSGVPVDFLRTRRVRIYRPAREATQSGWARTRTWKIELDNLERWENSLIGWSSTGDPLSNISMAMDFASKEDAVRYCETNNLNYEVIEPNERVIKPKSYAENFSWNKRTRITNK
;
A
#
# COMPACT_ATOMS: atom_id res chain seq x y z
N MET A 1 6.40 52.15 -10.95
CA MET A 1 7.58 51.25 -11.00
C MET A 1 8.18 50.91 -9.63
N LEU A 2 7.64 51.35 -8.48
CA LEU A 2 8.28 51.11 -7.18
C LEU A 2 7.79 49.85 -6.40
N PHE A 3 6.78 49.12 -6.91
CA PHE A 3 6.12 48.07 -6.11
C PHE A 3 6.83 46.71 -6.05
N THR A 4 7.77 46.41 -6.96
CA THR A 4 8.43 45.08 -6.97
C THR A 4 9.60 44.98 -5.98
N CYS A 5 10.14 46.11 -5.50
CA CYS A 5 11.32 46.09 -4.62
C CYS A 5 11.03 45.56 -3.21
N THR A 6 9.83 45.78 -2.68
CA THR A 6 9.48 45.37 -1.29
C THR A 6 9.25 43.87 -1.14
N VAL A 7 8.76 43.17 -2.16
CA VAL A 7 8.50 41.72 -2.08
C VAL A 7 9.81 40.91 -2.07
N HIS A 8 10.83 41.35 -2.81
CA HIS A 8 12.14 40.70 -2.80
C HIS A 8 12.88 40.87 -1.47
N HIS A 9 12.74 42.01 -0.80
CA HIS A 9 13.39 42.24 0.49
C HIS A 9 12.81 41.33 1.60
N LEU A 10 11.50 41.09 1.59
CA LEU A 10 10.84 40.18 2.55
C LEU A 10 11.19 38.70 2.35
N ARG A 11 11.36 38.25 1.09
CA ARG A 11 11.86 36.89 0.83
C ARG A 11 13.29 36.69 1.33
N SER A 12 14.13 37.72 1.31
CA SER A 12 15.49 37.65 1.88
C SER A 12 15.51 37.52 3.40
N LEU A 13 14.45 37.99 4.08
CA LEU A 13 14.27 37.87 5.54
C LEU A 13 13.53 36.58 5.95
N GLY A 14 13.27 35.65 5.02
CA GLY A 14 12.57 34.39 5.30
C GLY A 14 11.07 34.55 5.57
N ILE A 15 10.50 35.73 5.34
CA ILE A 15 9.08 36.00 5.59
C ILE A 15 8.28 35.52 4.38
N ARG A 16 7.68 34.32 4.47
CA ARG A 16 6.64 33.88 3.53
C ARG A 16 5.29 34.44 4.01
N CYS A 17 4.80 35.49 3.36
CA CYS A 17 3.42 35.92 3.49
C CYS A 17 2.52 34.97 2.68
N LEU A 18 1.85 34.03 3.35
CA LEU A 18 0.74 33.28 2.77
C LEU A 18 -0.55 34.04 3.13
N ALA A 19 -1.13 34.73 2.15
CA ALA A 19 -2.47 35.27 2.29
C ALA A 19 -3.47 34.11 2.14
N ASN A 20 -4.02 33.64 3.25
CA ASN A 20 -5.21 32.79 3.22
C ASN A 20 -6.42 33.70 2.94
N SER A 21 -6.76 33.92 1.67
CA SER A 21 -8.09 34.44 1.32
C SER A 21 -8.72 33.53 0.29
N ALA A 22 -9.75 32.81 0.73
CA ALA A 22 -10.65 32.02 -0.11
C ALA A 22 -11.58 32.93 -0.96
N GLY A 23 -11.02 33.94 -1.63
CA GLY A 23 -11.78 34.89 -2.44
C GLY A 23 -10.94 35.41 -3.60
N ASP A 24 -11.38 35.09 -4.81
CA ASP A 24 -10.77 35.39 -6.12
C ASP A 24 -10.77 36.89 -6.48
N SER A 25 -10.28 37.75 -5.59
CA SER A 25 -10.00 39.15 -5.94
C SER A 25 -8.58 39.49 -5.55
N HIS A 26 -7.81 40.04 -6.49
CA HIS A 26 -6.52 40.67 -6.27
C HIS A 26 -6.68 41.89 -5.34
N THR A 27 -6.96 41.65 -4.08
CA THR A 27 -7.02 42.64 -3.03
C THR A 27 -5.60 42.82 -2.52
N HIS A 28 -5.01 43.98 -2.82
CA HIS A 28 -3.68 44.33 -2.35
C HIS A 28 -3.77 44.73 -0.88
N TYR A 29 -3.61 43.78 0.04
CA TYR A 29 -3.53 44.08 1.46
C TYR A 29 -2.20 44.81 1.75
N PRO A 30 -2.20 45.98 2.39
CA PRO A 30 -0.95 46.61 2.80
C PRO A 30 -0.23 45.71 3.80
N ILE A 31 1.12 45.68 3.75
CA ILE A 31 1.96 44.86 4.65
C ILE A 31 1.64 45.14 6.13
N SER A 32 1.16 46.34 6.45
CA SER A 32 0.71 46.71 7.80
C SER A 32 -0.42 45.85 8.35
N THR A 33 -1.20 45.17 7.49
CA THR A 33 -2.30 44.29 7.91
C THR A 33 -1.82 42.87 8.23
N VAL A 34 -0.58 42.50 7.87
CA VAL A 34 -0.04 41.16 8.09
C VAL A 34 0.37 40.98 9.56
N THR A 35 -0.43 40.24 10.32
CA THR A 35 -0.08 39.82 11.68
C THR A 35 0.84 38.59 11.62
N ARG A 36 1.94 38.62 12.40
CA ARG A 36 2.82 37.46 12.57
C ARG A 36 2.10 36.41 13.43
N LYS A 37 1.84 35.22 12.90
CA LYS A 37 1.41 34.07 13.70
C LYS A 37 2.42 33.82 14.81
N SER A 38 1.96 33.54 16.03
CA SER A 38 2.86 33.16 17.13
C SER A 38 3.58 31.86 16.78
N ILE A 39 4.78 31.66 17.32
CA ILE A 39 5.55 30.41 17.11
C ILE A 39 4.72 29.19 17.55
N ASP A 40 3.96 29.35 18.63
CA ASP A 40 3.11 28.29 19.17
C ASP A 40 2.05 27.83 18.17
N GLU A 41 1.43 28.76 17.42
CA GLU A 41 0.41 28.44 16.40
C GLU A 41 1.00 27.71 15.18
N VAL A 42 2.27 27.95 14.84
CA VAL A 42 2.96 27.23 13.75
C VAL A 42 3.42 25.85 14.20
N LEU A 43 3.73 25.70 15.48
CA LEU A 43 4.13 24.43 16.09
C LEU A 43 2.94 23.56 16.49
N GLU A 44 1.70 24.07 16.42
CA GLU A 44 0.52 23.25 16.65
C GLU A 44 0.54 22.03 15.72
N PRO A 45 0.54 20.81 16.27
CA PRO A 45 0.56 19.61 15.45
C PRO A 45 -0.69 19.62 14.58
N SER A 46 -0.51 19.54 13.25
CA SER A 46 -1.60 19.40 12.29
C SER A 46 -2.59 18.36 12.81
N GLN A 47 -3.82 18.78 13.12
CA GLN A 47 -4.86 17.88 13.61
C GLN A 47 -4.97 16.71 12.62
N ALA A 48 -4.80 15.49 13.15
CA ALA A 48 -4.94 14.30 12.31
C ALA A 48 -6.35 14.33 11.70
N PRO A 49 -6.51 14.09 10.39
CA PRO A 49 -7.81 14.15 9.75
C PRO A 49 -8.77 13.18 10.46
N THR A 50 -9.90 13.70 10.92
CA THR A 50 -10.92 12.89 11.60
C THR A 50 -11.43 11.81 10.64
N LYS A 51 -11.25 10.54 11.00
CA LYS A 51 -11.77 9.42 10.21
C LYS A 51 -13.30 9.48 10.20
N ILE A 52 -13.90 9.79 9.05
CA ILE A 52 -15.35 9.74 8.86
C ILE A 52 -15.77 8.26 8.93
N LYS A 53 -16.66 7.93 9.87
CA LYS A 53 -17.25 6.57 9.96
C LYS A 53 -18.30 6.44 8.85
N VAL A 54 -18.04 5.54 7.91
CA VAL A 54 -19.02 5.17 6.86
C VAL A 54 -20.00 4.17 7.46
N SER A 55 -21.31 4.37 7.26
CA SER A 55 -22.34 3.45 7.73
C SER A 55 -22.28 2.11 6.98
N ASP A 56 -22.68 1.04 7.65
CA ASP A 56 -22.62 -0.32 7.09
C ASP A 56 -23.49 -0.50 5.82
N GLU A 57 -24.53 0.32 5.66
CA GLU A 57 -25.36 0.34 4.45
C GLU A 57 -24.58 0.77 3.21
N VAL A 58 -23.74 1.78 3.34
CA VAL A 58 -22.90 2.29 2.24
C VAL A 58 -21.82 1.26 1.87
N GLN A 59 -21.35 0.47 2.84
CA GLN A 59 -20.41 -0.63 2.56
C GLN A 59 -21.04 -1.68 1.62
N LYS A 60 -22.32 -2.02 1.81
CA LYS A 60 -23.03 -2.96 0.92
C LYS A 60 -23.18 -2.42 -0.50
N GLN A 61 -23.41 -1.12 -0.65
CA GLN A 61 -23.53 -0.45 -1.95
C GLN A 61 -22.18 -0.37 -2.69
N THR A 62 -21.05 -0.61 -2.02
CA THR A 62 -19.72 -0.49 -2.63
C THR A 62 -19.56 -1.45 -3.82
N VAL A 63 -20.15 -2.65 -3.75
CA VAL A 63 -20.12 -3.60 -4.85
C VAL A 63 -20.86 -3.08 -6.07
N ASP A 64 -22.03 -2.47 -5.88
CA ASP A 64 -22.84 -1.90 -6.96
C ASP A 64 -22.14 -0.69 -7.62
N LEU A 65 -21.35 0.06 -6.84
CA LEU A 65 -20.57 1.21 -7.32
C LEU A 65 -19.31 0.81 -8.09
N SER A 66 -18.81 -0.43 -7.94
CA SER A 66 -17.55 -0.87 -8.54
C SER A 66 -17.58 -1.02 -10.06
N GLY A 67 -18.77 -1.16 -10.66
CA GLY A 67 -18.95 -1.38 -12.09
C GLY A 67 -18.50 -2.75 -12.61
N VAL A 68 -18.10 -3.67 -11.72
CA VAL A 68 -17.73 -5.04 -12.08
C VAL A 68 -18.98 -5.89 -12.26
N PRO A 69 -19.15 -6.63 -13.38
CA PRO A 69 -20.29 -7.53 -13.54
C PRO A 69 -20.35 -8.58 -12.43
N VAL A 70 -21.54 -8.78 -11.87
CA VAL A 70 -21.78 -9.64 -10.69
C VAL A 70 -21.32 -11.09 -10.87
N ASP A 71 -21.30 -11.58 -12.11
CA ASP A 71 -20.92 -12.95 -12.45
C ASP A 71 -19.43 -13.24 -12.15
N PHE A 72 -18.56 -12.24 -12.32
CA PHE A 72 -17.13 -12.38 -12.07
C PHE A 72 -16.83 -12.46 -10.57
N LEU A 73 -17.57 -11.71 -9.74
CA LEU A 73 -17.31 -11.65 -8.29
C LEU A 73 -17.78 -12.90 -7.55
N ARG A 74 -18.95 -13.44 -7.91
CA ARG A 74 -19.57 -14.58 -7.20
C ARG A 74 -18.89 -15.92 -7.45
N THR A 75 -18.43 -16.14 -8.67
CA THR A 75 -17.87 -17.43 -9.11
C THR A 75 -16.44 -17.65 -8.59
N ARG A 76 -15.72 -16.56 -8.33
CA ARG A 76 -14.29 -16.59 -7.98
C ARG A 76 -14.07 -16.90 -6.50
N ARG A 77 -12.94 -17.55 -6.22
CA ARG A 77 -12.40 -17.74 -4.88
C ARG A 77 -11.13 -16.91 -4.74
N VAL A 78 -11.06 -16.19 -3.64
CA VAL A 78 -9.95 -15.31 -3.30
C VAL A 78 -9.06 -15.99 -2.26
N ARG A 79 -7.75 -15.94 -2.46
CA ARG A 79 -6.73 -16.44 -1.55
C ARG A 79 -5.96 -15.30 -0.93
N ILE A 80 -6.05 -15.15 0.37
CA ILE A 80 -5.30 -14.17 1.16
C ILE A 80 -4.10 -14.89 1.77
N TYR A 81 -2.88 -14.48 1.42
CA TYR A 81 -1.66 -15.15 1.88
C TYR A 81 -0.44 -14.24 1.89
N ARG A 82 0.64 -14.64 2.58
CA ARG A 82 1.97 -14.06 2.37
C ARG A 82 2.74 -14.90 1.36
N PRO A 83 3.34 -14.29 0.32
CA PRO A 83 4.05 -15.05 -0.69
C PRO A 83 5.26 -15.76 -0.10
N ALA A 84 5.47 -17.01 -0.55
CA ALA A 84 6.66 -17.76 -0.20
C ALA A 84 7.92 -17.08 -0.74
N ARG A 85 9.05 -17.31 -0.07
CA ARG A 85 10.35 -16.87 -0.56
C ARG A 85 10.69 -17.65 -1.84
N GLU A 86 11.19 -16.94 -2.85
CA GLU A 86 11.73 -17.55 -4.06
C GLU A 86 12.87 -18.52 -3.72
N ALA A 87 12.78 -19.79 -4.13
CA ALA A 87 13.74 -20.81 -3.70
C ALA A 87 15.18 -20.47 -4.15
N THR A 88 15.31 -19.94 -5.36
CA THR A 88 16.58 -19.57 -6.02
C THR A 88 17.25 -18.34 -5.40
N GLN A 89 16.51 -17.48 -4.68
CA GLN A 89 17.04 -16.24 -4.09
C GLN A 89 16.99 -16.25 -2.56
N SER A 90 18.01 -15.72 -1.90
CA SER A 90 18.07 -15.70 -0.43
C SER A 90 17.33 -14.53 0.23
N GLY A 91 16.82 -13.56 -0.55
CA GLY A 91 16.16 -12.35 -0.05
C GLY A 91 14.76 -12.59 0.54
N TRP A 92 14.41 -11.86 1.61
CA TRP A 92 13.13 -11.99 2.34
C TRP A 92 12.23 -10.75 2.23
N ALA A 93 12.56 -9.77 1.38
CA ALA A 93 11.81 -8.53 1.31
C ALA A 93 10.35 -8.74 0.85
N ARG A 94 10.14 -9.61 -0.15
CA ARG A 94 8.82 -9.87 -0.76
C ARG A 94 7.86 -10.62 0.16
N THR A 95 8.33 -11.31 1.19
CA THR A 95 7.48 -12.18 2.04
C THR A 95 6.75 -11.42 3.15
N ARG A 96 6.96 -10.10 3.27
CA ARG A 96 6.42 -9.30 4.38
C ARG A 96 5.01 -8.77 4.10
N THR A 97 4.67 -8.61 2.82
CA THR A 97 3.36 -8.10 2.39
C THR A 97 2.34 -9.22 2.30
N TRP A 98 1.09 -8.89 2.60
CA TRP A 98 -0.05 -9.76 2.33
C TRP A 98 -0.52 -9.53 0.90
N LYS A 99 -0.89 -10.60 0.21
CA LYS A 99 -1.38 -10.57 -1.16
C LYS A 99 -2.75 -11.21 -1.23
N ILE A 100 -3.57 -10.66 -2.11
CA ILE A 100 -4.88 -11.19 -2.49
C ILE A 100 -4.74 -11.73 -3.91
N GLU A 101 -4.99 -13.03 -4.08
CA GLU A 101 -4.98 -13.69 -5.40
C GLU A 101 -6.35 -14.27 -5.72
N LEU A 102 -6.80 -14.03 -6.95
CA LEU A 102 -7.99 -14.69 -7.49
C LEU A 102 -7.60 -15.99 -8.19
N ASP A 103 -8.53 -16.94 -8.26
CA ASP A 103 -8.38 -18.12 -9.10
C ASP A 103 -8.30 -17.73 -10.58
N ASN A 104 -7.32 -18.32 -11.27
CA ASN A 104 -7.13 -18.11 -12.70
C ASN A 104 -8.10 -19.01 -13.49
N LEU A 105 -8.80 -18.44 -14.48
CA LEU A 105 -9.49 -19.24 -15.50
C LEU A 105 -8.55 -19.87 -16.52
N GLU A 106 -9.16 -20.68 -17.39
CA GLU A 106 -8.57 -21.22 -18.59
C GLU A 106 -7.87 -20.15 -19.43
N ARG A 107 -6.67 -20.52 -19.88
CA ARG A 107 -5.93 -19.83 -20.93
C ARG A 107 -5.79 -20.79 -22.09
N TRP A 108 -6.15 -20.35 -23.30
CA TRP A 108 -6.07 -21.16 -24.51
C TRP A 108 -5.03 -20.61 -25.47
N GLU A 109 -4.60 -21.43 -26.43
CA GLU A 109 -3.67 -21.02 -27.47
C GLU A 109 -4.40 -20.25 -28.58
N ASN A 110 -3.86 -19.10 -28.97
CA ASN A 110 -4.33 -18.32 -30.11
C ASN A 110 -3.96 -19.04 -31.42
N SER A 111 -4.96 -19.38 -32.24
CA SER A 111 -4.80 -20.16 -33.48
C SER A 111 -3.86 -19.53 -34.52
N LEU A 112 -3.64 -18.22 -34.50
CA LEU A 112 -2.79 -17.54 -35.49
C LEU A 112 -1.30 -17.48 -35.08
N ILE A 113 -1.02 -17.09 -33.84
CA ILE A 113 0.34 -16.78 -33.36
C ILE A 113 0.84 -17.72 -32.25
N GLY A 114 -0.05 -18.46 -31.59
CA GLY A 114 0.31 -19.33 -30.45
C GLY A 114 0.42 -18.62 -29.10
N TRP A 115 -0.10 -17.40 -28.98
CA TRP A 115 -0.14 -16.67 -27.69
C TRP A 115 -1.18 -17.25 -26.73
N SER A 116 -0.96 -17.08 -25.42
CA SER A 116 -1.93 -17.47 -24.39
C SER A 116 -3.06 -16.43 -24.27
N SER A 117 -4.16 -16.69 -24.97
CA SER A 117 -5.38 -15.90 -24.89
C SER A 117 -6.19 -16.24 -23.64
N THR A 118 -6.93 -15.27 -23.11
CA THR A 118 -7.80 -15.45 -21.95
C THR A 118 -9.06 -14.59 -22.09
N GLY A 119 -10.17 -15.07 -21.53
CA GLY A 119 -11.42 -14.34 -21.38
C GLY A 119 -11.61 -13.76 -19.98
N ASP A 120 -10.59 -13.83 -19.13
CA ASP A 120 -10.68 -13.43 -17.72
C ASP A 120 -10.08 -12.04 -17.46
N PRO A 121 -10.93 -11.03 -17.18
CA PRO A 121 -10.46 -9.67 -16.93
C PRO A 121 -9.70 -9.53 -15.60
N LEU A 122 -9.94 -10.43 -14.63
CA LEU A 122 -9.38 -10.30 -13.28
C LEU A 122 -8.07 -11.07 -13.07
N SER A 123 -7.68 -11.90 -14.05
CA SER A 123 -6.58 -12.87 -13.93
C SER A 123 -5.23 -12.29 -13.47
N ASN A 124 -4.91 -11.05 -13.88
CA ASN A 124 -3.61 -10.42 -13.59
C ASN A 124 -3.67 -9.40 -12.43
N ILE A 125 -4.85 -9.14 -11.85
CA ILE A 125 -5.04 -8.15 -10.78
C ILE A 125 -4.30 -8.58 -9.51
N SER A 126 -4.18 -9.89 -9.30
CA SER A 126 -3.35 -10.56 -8.28
C SER A 126 -1.95 -9.95 -8.09
N MET A 127 -1.35 -9.38 -9.13
CA MET A 127 -0.01 -8.80 -9.05
C MET A 127 0.03 -7.42 -8.38
N ALA A 128 -1.10 -6.70 -8.29
CA ALA A 128 -1.16 -5.30 -7.86
C ALA A 128 -1.74 -5.10 -6.44
N MET A 129 -2.35 -6.12 -5.83
CA MET A 129 -3.04 -5.99 -4.55
C MET A 129 -2.15 -6.41 -3.36
N ASP A 130 -1.31 -5.48 -2.90
CA ASP A 130 -0.50 -5.64 -1.70
C ASP A 130 -1.13 -4.95 -0.47
N PHE A 131 -1.18 -5.67 0.64
CA PHE A 131 -1.69 -5.20 1.93
C PHE A 131 -0.61 -5.26 3.01
N ALA A 132 -0.69 -4.34 3.96
CA ALA A 132 0.22 -4.29 5.11
C ALA A 132 -0.14 -5.34 6.17
N SER A 133 -1.43 -5.56 6.41
CA SER A 133 -1.96 -6.45 7.46
C SER A 133 -2.94 -7.48 6.88
N LYS A 134 -3.18 -8.56 7.63
CA LYS A 134 -4.17 -9.60 7.27
C LYS A 134 -5.57 -9.02 7.35
N GLU A 135 -5.81 -8.21 8.38
CA GLU A 135 -7.09 -7.60 8.71
C GLU A 135 -7.53 -6.62 7.61
N ASP A 136 -6.59 -5.86 7.04
CA ASP A 136 -6.90 -4.96 5.92
C ASP A 136 -7.29 -5.73 4.66
N ALA A 137 -6.61 -6.86 4.39
CA ALA A 137 -6.95 -7.74 3.27
C ALA A 137 -8.34 -8.39 3.45
N VAL A 138 -8.65 -8.86 4.66
CA VAL A 138 -9.97 -9.42 4.99
C VAL A 138 -11.06 -8.37 4.84
N ARG A 139 -10.85 -7.17 5.40
CA ARG A 139 -11.81 -6.05 5.28
C ARG A 139 -12.07 -5.69 3.82
N TYR A 140 -11.05 -5.71 2.97
CA TYR A 140 -11.21 -5.48 1.54
C TYR A 140 -12.10 -6.54 0.87
N CYS A 141 -11.90 -7.82 1.18
CA CYS A 141 -12.75 -8.89 0.67
C CYS A 141 -14.20 -8.77 1.15
N GLU A 142 -14.42 -8.46 2.43
CA GLU A 142 -15.74 -8.25 3.02
C GLU A 142 -16.47 -7.07 2.38
N THR A 143 -15.78 -5.94 2.19
CA THR A 143 -16.34 -4.72 1.56
C THR A 143 -16.79 -4.99 0.11
N ASN A 144 -16.06 -5.84 -0.61
CA ASN A 144 -16.36 -6.19 -2.01
C ASN A 144 -17.22 -7.46 -2.16
N ASN A 145 -17.70 -8.05 -1.05
CA ASN A 145 -18.45 -9.31 -1.04
C ASN A 145 -17.75 -10.45 -1.82
N LEU A 146 -16.43 -10.57 -1.68
CA LEU A 146 -15.62 -11.62 -2.31
C LEU A 146 -15.53 -12.85 -1.41
N ASN A 147 -15.69 -14.05 -1.98
CA ASN A 147 -15.49 -15.31 -1.25
C ASN A 147 -13.99 -15.56 -1.03
N TYR A 148 -13.51 -15.51 0.21
CA TYR A 148 -12.08 -15.59 0.52
C TYR A 148 -11.69 -16.77 1.41
N GLU A 149 -10.44 -17.20 1.29
CA GLU A 149 -9.75 -18.17 2.13
C GLU A 149 -8.44 -17.55 2.63
N VAL A 150 -8.14 -17.68 3.92
CA VAL A 150 -6.90 -17.16 4.51
C VAL A 150 -5.92 -18.28 4.75
N ILE A 151 -4.72 -18.15 4.20
CA ILE A 151 -3.60 -19.06 4.43
C ILE A 151 -2.64 -18.41 5.42
N GLU A 152 -2.43 -19.08 6.54
CA GLU A 152 -1.46 -18.64 7.55
C GLU A 152 -0.03 -18.68 7.01
N PRO A 153 0.79 -17.65 7.30
CA PRO A 153 2.14 -17.57 6.77
C PRO A 153 3.05 -18.60 7.44
N ASN A 154 3.90 -19.26 6.64
CA ASN A 154 4.92 -20.16 7.17
C ASN A 154 6.13 -19.34 7.65
N GLU A 155 6.25 -19.17 8.97
CA GLU A 155 7.36 -18.46 9.57
C GLU A 155 8.63 -19.32 9.63
N ARG A 156 9.78 -18.69 9.33
CA ARG A 156 11.05 -19.39 9.42
C ARG A 156 11.43 -19.62 10.88
N VAL A 157 11.70 -20.88 11.24
CA VAL A 157 12.31 -21.19 12.53
C VAL A 157 13.82 -20.96 12.42
N ILE A 158 14.34 -19.96 13.14
CA ILE A 158 15.78 -19.68 13.20
C ILE A 158 16.39 -20.70 14.17
N LYS A 159 17.11 -21.68 13.63
CA LYS A 159 17.87 -22.65 14.43
C LYS A 159 19.19 -22.02 14.88
N PRO A 160 19.62 -22.19 16.14
CA PRO A 160 20.94 -21.76 16.57
C PRO A 160 22.00 -22.49 15.74
N LYS A 161 23.05 -21.76 15.34
CA LYS A 161 24.16 -22.31 14.55
C LYS A 161 25.46 -21.93 15.26
N SER A 162 26.32 -22.90 15.54
CA SER A 162 27.66 -22.67 16.07
C SER A 162 28.71 -23.23 15.12
N TYR A 163 29.67 -22.41 14.70
CA TYR A 163 30.76 -22.88 13.83
C TYR A 163 31.67 -23.91 14.55
N ALA A 164 31.73 -23.87 15.88
CA ALA A 164 32.48 -24.85 16.67
C ALA A 164 31.91 -26.27 16.56
N GLU A 165 30.60 -26.42 16.32
CA GLU A 165 29.94 -27.72 16.16
C GLU A 165 30.46 -28.49 14.93
N ASN A 166 30.99 -27.79 13.93
CA ASN A 166 31.59 -28.40 12.74
C ASN A 166 32.87 -29.19 13.03
N PHE A 167 33.51 -29.01 14.21
CA PHE A 167 34.76 -29.68 14.61
C PHE A 167 34.66 -30.40 15.96
N SER A 168 33.44 -30.81 16.36
CA SER A 168 33.21 -31.54 17.60
C SER A 168 34.03 -32.84 17.67
N TRP A 169 34.67 -33.10 18.82
CA TRP A 169 35.45 -34.32 19.05
C TRP A 169 34.62 -35.61 18.96
N ASN A 170 33.38 -35.60 19.48
CA ASN A 170 32.55 -36.81 19.66
C ASN A 170 31.12 -36.70 19.10
N LYS A 171 30.78 -35.67 18.30
CA LYS A 171 29.46 -35.54 17.68
C LYS A 171 29.53 -35.81 16.17
N ARG A 172 28.39 -36.24 15.60
CA ARG A 172 28.23 -36.48 14.16
C ARG A 172 28.11 -35.19 13.32
N THR A 173 28.15 -34.02 13.95
CA THR A 173 28.12 -32.72 13.29
C THR A 173 29.44 -32.35 12.63
N ARG A 174 30.52 -33.12 12.87
CA ARG A 174 31.84 -32.88 12.30
C ARG A 174 31.82 -32.97 10.77
N ILE A 175 32.21 -31.90 10.09
CA ILE A 175 32.34 -31.88 8.63
C ILE A 175 33.63 -32.57 8.18
N THR A 176 33.61 -33.22 7.01
CA THR A 176 34.80 -33.88 6.44
C THR A 176 35.72 -32.87 5.74
N ASN A 177 35.13 -31.90 5.03
CA ASN A 177 35.85 -30.94 4.17
C ASN A 177 35.33 -29.51 4.44
N LYS A 178 36.15 -28.49 4.18
CA LYS A 178 35.76 -27.07 4.18
C LYS A 178 36.46 -26.33 3.05
#